data_AF-A0A7S2WD88-F1
#
_entry.id   AF-A0A7S2WD88-F1
#
_cell.length_a   1.000
_cell.length_b   1.000
_cell.length_c   1.000
_cell.angle_alpha   90.00
_cell.angle_beta   90.00
_cell.angle_gamma   90.00
#
_symmetry.space_group_name_H-M   'P 1'
#
loop_
_entity.id
_entity.type
_entity.pdbx_description
1 polymer ?
#
loop_
_entity_poly.entity_id
_entity_poly.type
_entity_poly.pdbx_seq_one_letter_code
_entity_poly.pdbx_strand_id
1 'polypeptide(L)'
;ACKGDNSFFNFTIQPDQFPDDVSWLLKNKLGKIIIGGRLPNEQPIQPNAQPLVYSRCLENNNTNYTFHIYDDYGDGVCCDWGDGSFTVEWNNEQVLNDNGFQSNTVICLGD
;
A
#
# COMPACT_ATOMS: atom_id res chain seq x y z
N ALA A 1 12.00 10.42 -10.67
CA ALA A 1 12.81 9.23 -11.05
C ALA A 1 13.80 8.95 -9.93
N CYS A 2 13.94 7.68 -9.53
CA CYS A 2 14.99 7.30 -8.59
C CYS A 2 16.38 7.51 -9.19
N LYS A 3 17.39 7.77 -8.35
CA LYS A 3 18.76 7.95 -8.81
C LYS A 3 19.35 6.58 -9.19
N GLY A 4 20.06 6.53 -10.33
CA GLY A 4 20.72 5.31 -10.80
C GLY A 4 19.72 4.19 -11.08
N ASP A 5 20.12 2.96 -10.79
CA ASP A 5 19.33 1.75 -11.06
C ASP A 5 18.29 1.44 -9.97
N ASN A 6 18.08 2.33 -9.00
CA ASN A 6 17.16 2.11 -7.90
C ASN A 6 15.72 1.93 -8.39
N SER A 7 15.01 0.98 -7.79
CA SER A 7 13.60 0.75 -8.10
C SER A 7 12.70 1.73 -7.36
N PHE A 8 11.60 2.13 -7.99
CA PHE A 8 10.61 3.02 -7.40
C PHE A 8 9.40 2.23 -6.92
N PHE A 9 9.15 2.26 -5.62
CA PHE A 9 7.91 1.77 -5.02
C PHE A 9 6.97 2.94 -4.78
N ASN A 10 5.70 2.76 -5.14
CA ASN A 10 4.63 3.69 -4.80
C ASN A 10 3.39 2.90 -4.32
N PHE A 11 2.84 3.29 -3.18
CA PHE A 11 1.59 2.80 -2.64
C PHE A 11 0.65 3.99 -2.46
N THR A 12 -0.50 3.95 -3.12
CA THR A 12 -1.53 4.98 -3.04
C THR A 12 -2.80 4.37 -2.50
N ILE A 13 -3.43 4.99 -1.49
CA ILE A 13 -4.66 4.47 -0.88
C ILE A 13 -5.66 5.60 -0.63
N GLN A 14 -6.87 5.39 -1.12
CA GLN A 14 -8.07 6.09 -0.69
C GLN A 14 -8.77 5.18 0.32
N PRO A 15 -8.72 5.46 1.64
CA PRO A 15 -9.44 4.66 2.61
C PRO A 15 -10.96 4.89 2.52
N ASP A 16 -11.71 3.99 3.11
CA ASP A 16 -13.15 4.12 3.39
C ASP A 16 -13.38 4.87 4.73
N GLN A 17 -14.51 4.60 5.40
CA GLN A 17 -14.84 5.20 6.69
C GLN A 17 -14.00 4.73 7.87
N PHE A 18 -13.16 3.70 7.71
CA PHE A 18 -12.37 3.08 8.77
C PHE A 18 -10.89 3.00 8.39
N PRO A 19 -10.23 4.13 8.11
CA PRO A 19 -8.82 4.14 7.74
C PRO A 19 -7.94 3.50 8.81
N ASP A 20 -8.28 3.70 10.08
CA ASP A 20 -7.48 3.16 11.16
C ASP A 20 -7.44 1.65 11.14
N ASP A 21 -8.39 0.91 10.56
CA ASP A 21 -8.32 -0.56 10.52
C ASP A 21 -7.28 -1.10 9.53
N VAL A 22 -6.78 -0.23 8.66
CA VAL A 22 -5.81 -0.58 7.63
C VAL A 22 -4.38 -0.40 8.12
N SER A 23 -3.55 -1.42 7.93
CA SER A 23 -2.10 -1.33 8.09
C SER A 23 -1.36 -1.96 6.93
N TRP A 24 -0.14 -1.51 6.66
CA TRP A 24 0.64 -2.01 5.52
C TRP A 24 2.13 -2.06 5.84
N LEU A 25 2.85 -2.96 5.17
CA LEU A 25 4.29 -3.18 5.34
C LEU A 25 4.93 -3.48 4.00
N LEU A 26 6.04 -2.81 3.71
CA LEU A 26 6.99 -3.20 2.67
C LEU A 26 8.21 -3.84 3.32
N LYS A 27 8.48 -5.11 2.99
CA LYS A 27 9.61 -5.88 3.51
C LYS A 27 10.58 -6.24 2.40
N ASN A 28 11.86 -6.38 2.73
CA ASN A 28 12.82 -6.98 1.80
C ASN A 28 12.79 -8.52 1.89
N LYS A 29 13.56 -9.20 1.02
CA LYS A 29 13.70 -10.66 1.00
C LYS A 29 14.12 -11.33 2.33
N LEU A 30 14.71 -10.57 3.27
CA LEU A 30 15.10 -11.06 4.59
C LEU A 30 13.98 -10.88 5.63
N GLY A 31 12.81 -10.39 5.22
CA GLY A 31 11.69 -10.06 6.10
C GLY A 31 11.88 -8.74 6.88
N LYS A 32 12.96 -7.99 6.64
CA LYS A 32 13.18 -6.69 7.29
C LYS A 32 12.18 -5.68 6.75
N ILE A 33 11.43 -5.05 7.65
CA ILE A 33 10.52 -3.94 7.31
C ILE A 33 11.37 -2.76 6.84
N ILE A 34 11.08 -2.29 5.64
CA ILE A 34 11.69 -1.11 5.04
C ILE A 34 10.88 0.14 5.39
N ILE A 35 9.56 0.06 5.20
CA ILE A 35 8.58 1.12 5.49
C ILE A 35 7.22 0.46 5.73
N GLY A 36 6.34 1.13 6.48
CA GLY A 36 4.99 0.67 6.76
C GLY A 36 4.44 1.30 8.03
N GLY A 37 3.17 1.02 8.32
CA GLY A 37 2.45 1.54 9.47
C GLY A 37 0.94 1.33 9.36
N ARG A 38 0.21 1.86 10.34
CA ARG A 38 -1.27 1.98 10.33
C ARG A 38 -1.65 3.31 9.69
N LEU A 39 -2.77 3.39 8.98
CA LEU A 39 -3.23 4.67 8.44
C LEU A 39 -3.70 5.60 9.59
N PRO A 40 -3.60 6.92 9.42
CA PRO A 40 -4.05 7.87 10.44
C PRO A 40 -5.59 7.97 10.49
N ASN A 41 -6.14 7.97 11.71
CA ASN A 41 -7.58 8.17 11.98
C ASN A 41 -8.05 9.65 11.80
N GLU A 42 -7.14 10.55 11.41
CA GLU A 42 -7.42 11.99 11.36
C GLU A 42 -7.87 12.50 9.99
N GLN A 43 -7.88 11.65 8.95
CA GLN A 43 -8.29 12.07 7.61
C GLN A 43 -9.82 12.02 7.51
N PRO A 44 -10.50 13.18 7.36
CA PRO A 44 -11.93 13.18 7.24
C PRO A 44 -12.29 12.55 5.90
N ILE A 45 -13.17 11.56 5.97
CA ILE A 45 -13.86 10.90 4.85
C ILE A 45 -14.69 11.96 4.12
N GLN A 46 -13.99 12.77 3.33
CA GLN A 46 -14.60 13.72 2.45
C GLN A 46 -14.67 13.04 1.08
N PRO A 47 -15.76 13.22 0.32
CA PRO A 47 -15.86 12.73 -1.05
C PRO A 47 -14.70 13.19 -1.97
N ASN A 48 -13.91 14.17 -1.52
CA ASN A 48 -12.76 14.75 -2.21
C ASN A 48 -11.46 14.67 -1.39
N ALA A 49 -11.39 13.81 -0.37
CA ALA A 49 -10.13 13.56 0.33
C ALA A 49 -9.07 13.12 -0.68
N GLN A 50 -7.85 13.63 -0.54
CA GLN A 50 -6.76 13.20 -1.41
C GLN A 50 -6.30 11.81 -0.96
N PRO A 51 -5.99 10.90 -1.90
CA PRO A 51 -5.37 9.63 -1.55
C PRO A 51 -4.08 9.83 -0.75
N LEU A 52 -3.86 8.95 0.22
CA LEU A 52 -2.58 8.86 0.92
C LEU A 52 -1.56 8.21 -0.01
N VAL A 53 -0.37 8.80 -0.09
CA VAL A 53 0.70 8.31 -0.98
C VAL A 53 1.96 8.04 -0.16
N TYR A 54 2.48 6.82 -0.30
CA TYR A 54 3.70 6.35 0.32
C TYR A 54 4.64 5.82 -0.75
N SER A 55 5.74 6.52 -0.98
CA SER A 55 6.71 6.14 -2.01
C SER A 55 8.13 6.04 -1.46
N ARG A 56 8.94 5.20 -2.10
CA ARG A 56 10.36 5.04 -1.73
C ARG A 56 11.19 4.57 -2.91
N CYS A 57 12.38 5.17 -3.05
CA CYS A 57 13.43 4.61 -3.88
C CYS A 57 14.17 3.52 -3.11
N LEU A 58 14.25 2.33 -3.70
CA LEU A 58 14.82 1.13 -3.10
C LEU A 58 16.08 0.74 -3.86
N GLU A 59 17.11 0.37 -3.12
CA GLU A 59 18.36 -0.10 -3.72
C GLU A 59 18.12 -1.40 -4.50
N ASN A 60 18.61 -1.44 -5.74
CA ASN A 60 18.41 -2.57 -6.67
C ASN A 60 19.33 -3.78 -6.35
N ASN A 61 20.10 -3.72 -5.27
CA ASN A 61 20.86 -4.87 -4.77
C ASN A 61 19.98 -5.95 -4.12
N ASN A 62 18.66 -5.74 -4.06
CA ASN A 62 17.64 -6.67 -3.59
C ASN A 62 16.38 -6.54 -4.45
N THR A 63 16.36 -7.16 -5.63
CA THR A 63 15.10 -7.62 -6.20
C THR A 63 14.48 -8.66 -5.25
N ASN A 64 13.15 -8.67 -5.10
CA ASN A 64 12.35 -9.39 -4.08
C ASN A 64 12.03 -8.55 -2.83
N TYR A 65 11.14 -7.57 -3.01
CA TYR A 65 10.39 -6.98 -1.90
C TYR A 65 9.00 -7.62 -1.82
N THR A 66 8.41 -7.63 -0.63
CA THR A 66 7.01 -8.03 -0.43
C THR A 66 6.23 -6.88 0.16
N PHE A 67 5.16 -6.49 -0.53
CA PHE A 67 4.16 -5.57 0.01
C PHE A 67 3.05 -6.37 0.67
N HIS A 68 2.68 -5.96 1.87
CA HIS A 68 1.53 -6.48 2.61
C HIS A 68 0.62 -5.31 2.94
N ILE A 69 -0.68 -5.52 2.82
CA ILE A 69 -1.72 -4.68 3.40
C ILE A 69 -2.66 -5.58 4.19
N TYR A 70 -3.12 -5.10 5.34
CA TYR A 70 -3.95 -5.79 6.29
C TYR A 70 -5.13 -4.90 6.63
N ASP A 71 -6.25 -5.56 6.88
CA ASP A 71 -7.47 -4.96 7.39
C ASP A 71 -7.96 -5.80 8.58
N ASP A 72 -8.21 -5.14 9.71
CA ASP A 72 -8.47 -5.80 11.00
C ASP A 72 -9.85 -6.47 11.03
N TYR A 73 -10.83 -5.94 10.30
CA TYR A 73 -12.20 -6.48 10.26
C TYR A 73 -12.47 -7.43 9.09
N GLY A 74 -11.63 -7.39 8.06
CA GLY A 74 -11.63 -8.28 6.91
C GLY A 74 -12.69 -7.94 5.86
N ASP A 75 -13.21 -6.72 5.86
CA ASP A 75 -14.09 -6.15 4.83
C ASP A 75 -13.32 -5.32 3.79
N GLY A 76 -12.02 -5.10 4.02
CA GLY A 76 -11.12 -4.47 3.07
C GLY A 76 -11.14 -2.96 3.23
N VAL A 77 -11.24 -2.23 2.12
CA VAL A 77 -11.36 -0.77 2.14
C VAL A 77 -12.54 -0.31 1.30
N CYS A 78 -13.53 -1.17 1.08
CA CYS A 78 -14.72 -0.82 0.31
C CYS A 78 -16.01 -1.39 0.86
N CYS A 79 -17.04 -0.59 0.65
CA CYS A 79 -18.23 -0.85 -0.16
C CYS A 79 -19.47 -0.44 0.63
N ASP A 80 -19.73 -1.11 1.74
CA ASP A 80 -20.84 -0.76 2.63
C ASP A 80 -20.53 0.48 3.48
N TRP A 81 -19.25 0.72 3.77
CA TRP A 81 -18.76 1.81 4.61
C TRP A 81 -17.94 2.85 3.83
N GLY A 82 -18.17 2.94 2.52
CA GLY A 82 -17.51 3.91 1.64
C GLY A 82 -16.69 3.26 0.54
N ASP A 83 -16.46 4.01 -0.54
CA ASP A 83 -15.77 3.51 -1.73
C ASP A 83 -14.28 3.85 -1.69
N GLY A 84 -13.52 3.13 -0.85
CA GLY A 84 -12.07 3.19 -0.87
C GLY A 84 -11.46 2.27 -1.94
N SER A 85 -10.16 2.42 -2.15
CA SER A 85 -9.34 1.61 -3.05
C SER A 85 -7.86 1.88 -2.81
N PHE A 86 -7.00 0.98 -3.25
CA PHE A 86 -5.57 1.23 -3.25
C PHE A 86 -4.87 0.66 -4.48
N THR A 87 -3.71 1.23 -4.78
CA THR A 87 -2.82 0.79 -5.84
C THR A 87 -1.39 0.64 -5.33
N VAL A 88 -0.69 -0.35 -5.87
CA VAL A 88 0.76 -0.50 -5.71
C VAL A 88 1.38 -0.46 -7.09
N GLU A 89 2.40 0.38 -7.23
CA GLU A 89 3.19 0.51 -8.45
C GLU A 89 4.65 0.17 -8.17
N TRP A 90 5.27 -0.53 -9.13
CA TRP A 90 6.68 -0.84 -9.16
C TRP A 90 7.28 -0.28 -10.44
N ASN A 91 8.27 0.61 -10.32
CA ASN A 91 8.90 1.29 -11.46
C ASN A 91 7.90 2.00 -12.40
N ASN A 92 6.85 2.58 -11.83
CA ASN A 92 5.72 3.24 -12.52
C ASN A 92 4.81 2.28 -13.31
N GLU A 93 4.91 0.98 -13.07
CA GLU A 93 3.96 -0.01 -13.54
C GLU A 93 3.03 -0.40 -12.40
N GLN A 94 1.72 -0.32 -12.62
CA GLN A 94 0.72 -0.78 -11.64
C GLN A 94 0.79 -2.31 -11.56
N VAL A 95 1.13 -2.83 -10.38
CA VAL A 95 1.27 -4.27 -10.11
C VAL A 95 0.14 -4.81 -9.24
N LEU A 96 -0.53 -3.95 -8.47
CA LEU A 96 -1.71 -4.29 -7.70
C LEU A 96 -2.70 -3.13 -7.71
N ASN A 97 -3.98 -3.43 -7.88
CA ASN A 97 -5.11 -2.52 -7.73
C ASN A 97 -6.25 -3.34 -7.14
N ASP A 98 -6.67 -2.97 -5.94
CA ASP A 98 -7.64 -3.75 -5.17
C ASP A 98 -8.37 -2.82 -4.17
N ASN A 99 -9.50 -3.28 -3.67
CA ASN A 99 -10.31 -2.58 -2.68
C ASN A 99 -11.12 -3.50 -1.74
N GLY A 100 -11.36 -4.76 -2.12
CA GLY A 100 -12.21 -5.70 -1.39
C GLY A 100 -11.45 -6.94 -0.88
N PHE A 101 -10.18 -6.76 -0.51
CA PHE A 101 -9.42 -7.83 0.12
C PHE A 101 -10.06 -8.20 1.46
N GLN A 102 -9.91 -9.46 1.90
CA GLN A 102 -10.34 -9.88 3.23
C GLN A 102 -9.38 -9.30 4.28
N SER A 103 -8.91 -10.08 5.25
CA SER A 103 -8.01 -9.55 6.29
C SER A 103 -6.63 -9.12 5.79
N ASN A 104 -6.17 -9.59 4.62
CA ASN A 104 -4.91 -9.12 4.01
C ASN A 104 -4.80 -9.45 2.52
N THR A 105 -3.90 -8.74 1.84
CA THR A 105 -3.34 -9.16 0.55
C THR A 105 -1.83 -8.91 0.48
N VAL A 106 -1.13 -9.71 -0.33
CA VAL A 106 0.33 -9.74 -0.41
C VAL A 106 0.75 -9.83 -1.88
N ILE A 107 1.74 -9.02 -2.27
CA ILE A 107 2.35 -9.06 -3.60
C ILE A 107 3.88 -9.01 -3.52
N CYS A 108 4.54 -9.82 -4.36
CA CYS A 108 5.98 -9.78 -4.58
C CYS A 108 6.33 -8.72 -5.64
N LEU A 109 7.43 -8.00 -5.43
CA LEU A 109 7.86 -6.90 -6.26
C LEU A 109 9.30 -7.10 -6.74
N GLY A 110 9.53 -6.84 -8.02
CA GLY A 110 10.84 -6.93 -8.66
C GLY A 110 11.24 -8.33 -9.14
N ASP A 111 10.25 -9.16 -9.51
CA ASP A 111 10.48 -10.39 -10.28
C ASP A 111 10.86 -10.10 -11.75
#